data_AF-A0A821VI40-F1
#
_entry.id   AF-A0A821VI40-F1
#
_cell.length_a   1.000
_cell.length_b   1.000
_cell.length_c   1.000
_cell.angle_alpha   90.00
_cell.angle_beta   90.00
_cell.angle_gamma   90.00
#
_symmetry.space_group_name_H-M   'P 1'
#
loop_
_entity.id
_entity.type
_entity.pdbx_description
1 polymer ?
#
loop_
_entity_poly.entity_id
_entity_poly.type
_entity_poly.pdbx_seq_one_letter_code
_entity_poly.pdbx_strand_id
1 'polypeptide(L)'
;MTNVRFSTLAEYRDIETTNFHRDAIQKGLLLEEIMAAIYAKSRDNARTPMQWSGKLPHAGFTNGAADVIPWINVNSNYVDINVEQALEDPQSIFYYYQKL
;
A
#
# COMPACT_ATOMS: atom_id res chain seq x y z
N MET A 1 6.25 -5.88 3.18
CA MET A 1 5.33 -4.73 3.05
C MET A 1 4.31 -4.79 4.18
N THR A 2 3.82 -3.65 4.65
CA THR A 2 2.72 -3.56 5.63
C THR A 2 1.44 -3.06 4.95
N ASN A 3 0.30 -3.16 5.62
CA ASN A 3 -0.91 -2.45 5.20
C ASN A 3 -0.64 -0.94 5.03
N VAL A 4 -1.41 -0.31 4.15
CA VAL A 4 -1.30 1.12 3.83
C VAL A 4 -2.31 1.93 4.64
N ARG A 5 -1.96 3.18 4.91
CA ARG A 5 -2.85 4.14 5.59
C ARG A 5 -2.93 5.43 4.76
N PHE A 6 -3.64 5.38 3.64
CA PHE A 6 -3.89 6.60 2.88
C PHE A 6 -4.76 7.58 3.69
N SER A 7 -4.49 8.87 3.51
CA SER A 7 -5.10 9.94 4.28
C SER A 7 -6.56 10.17 3.90
N THR A 8 -6.92 9.87 2.65
CA THR A 8 -8.26 10.13 2.12
C THR A 8 -8.86 8.89 1.46
N LEU A 9 -10.20 8.78 1.49
CA LEU A 9 -10.91 7.71 0.77
C LEU A 9 -10.61 7.75 -0.74
N ALA A 10 -10.38 8.94 -1.31
CA ALA A 10 -10.11 9.13 -2.72
C ALA A 10 -8.80 8.49 -3.20
N GLU A 11 -7.93 8.06 -2.29
CA GLU A 11 -6.70 7.33 -2.61
C GLU A 11 -6.92 5.81 -2.68
N TYR A 12 -8.03 5.30 -2.15
CA TYR A 12 -8.46 3.92 -2.34
C TYR A 12 -9.12 3.75 -3.72
N ARG A 13 -9.09 2.53 -4.25
CA ARG A 13 -9.62 2.17 -5.56
C ARG A 13 -10.66 1.05 -5.49
N ASP A 14 -10.67 0.31 -4.39
CA ASP A 14 -11.56 -0.82 -4.20
C ASP A 14 -13.02 -0.40 -4.03
N ILE A 15 -13.89 -0.89 -4.91
CA ILE A 15 -15.32 -0.59 -4.87
C ILE A 15 -15.98 -1.04 -3.56
N GLU A 16 -15.51 -2.14 -2.97
CA GLU A 16 -15.99 -2.63 -1.67
C GLU A 16 -15.63 -1.65 -0.55
N THR A 17 -14.40 -1.09 -0.57
CA THR A 17 -13.98 -0.06 0.39
C THR A 17 -14.83 1.20 0.27
N THR A 18 -15.10 1.66 -0.96
CA THR A 18 -15.96 2.83 -1.21
C THR A 18 -17.41 2.59 -0.78
N ASN A 19 -17.97 1.42 -1.10
CA ASN A 19 -19.33 1.06 -0.70
C ASN A 19 -19.45 0.93 0.82
N PHE A 20 -18.48 0.26 1.47
CA PHE A 20 -18.43 0.16 2.92
C PHE A 20 -18.41 1.54 3.58
N HIS A 21 -17.56 2.45 3.12
CA HIS A 21 -17.48 3.81 3.65
C HIS A 21 -18.82 4.54 3.53
N ARG A 22 -19.46 4.49 2.35
CA ARG A 22 -20.77 5.11 2.11
C ARG A 22 -21.84 4.54 3.06
N ASP A 23 -21.93 3.22 3.15
CA ASP A 23 -22.95 2.54 3.93
C ASP A 23 -22.72 2.75 5.45
N ALA A 24 -21.46 2.87 5.88
CA ALA A 24 -21.10 3.15 7.27
C ALA A 24 -21.42 4.59 7.68
N ILE A 25 -21.20 5.58 6.81
CA ILE A 25 -21.65 6.96 7.03
C ILE A 25 -23.15 7.03 7.18
N GLN A 26 -23.91 6.33 6.32
CA GLN A 26 -25.38 6.30 6.41
C GLN A 26 -25.88 5.67 7.72
N LYS A 27 -25.10 4.77 8.31
CA LYS A 27 -25.36 4.16 9.62
C LYS A 27 -24.91 5.04 10.80
N GLY A 28 -24.33 6.20 10.55
CA GLY A 28 -23.91 7.15 11.59
C GLY A 28 -22.62 6.77 12.32
N LEU A 29 -21.78 5.91 11.75
CA LEU A 29 -20.47 5.58 12.33
C LEU A 29 -19.52 6.79 12.23
N LEU A 30 -18.60 6.90 13.19
CA LEU A 30 -17.60 7.96 13.18
C LEU A 30 -16.56 7.71 12.09
N LEU A 31 -16.10 8.78 11.42
CA LEU A 31 -15.12 8.67 10.34
C LEU A 31 -13.84 7.95 10.79
N GLU A 32 -13.40 8.16 12.02
CA GLU A 32 -12.22 7.49 12.58
C GLU A 32 -12.40 5.96 12.68
N GLU A 33 -13.59 5.48 13.07
CA GLU A 33 -13.91 4.05 13.16
C GLU A 33 -13.97 3.43 11.76
N ILE A 34 -14.57 4.16 10.81
CA ILE A 34 -14.66 3.76 9.41
C ILE A 34 -13.25 3.63 8.82
N MET A 35 -12.41 4.64 9.00
CA MET A 35 -11.04 4.63 8.46
C MET A 35 -10.17 3.56 9.14
N ALA A 36 -10.31 3.34 10.46
CA ALA A 36 -9.63 2.25 11.15
C ALA A 36 -9.99 0.87 10.57
N ALA A 37 -11.27 0.63 10.26
CA ALA A 37 -11.71 -0.58 9.59
C ALA A 37 -11.13 -0.72 8.17
N ILE A 38 -11.09 0.38 7.41
CA ILE A 38 -10.49 0.41 6.07
C ILE A 38 -9.00 0.08 6.12
N TYR A 39 -8.23 0.70 7.03
CA TYR A 39 -6.81 0.41 7.20
C TYR A 39 -6.53 -1.05 7.56
N ALA A 40 -7.41 -1.68 8.32
CA ALA A 40 -7.27 -3.08 8.69
C ALA A 40 -7.72 -4.05 7.60
N LYS A 41 -8.76 -3.72 6.82
CA LYS A 41 -9.50 -4.71 6.01
C LYS A 41 -9.57 -4.41 4.51
N SER A 42 -9.25 -3.20 4.07
CA SER A 42 -9.33 -2.88 2.64
C SER A 42 -8.46 -3.83 1.83
N ARG A 43 -9.01 -4.32 0.72
CA ARG A 43 -8.28 -5.19 -0.20
C ARG A 43 -7.14 -4.44 -0.90
N ASP A 44 -7.22 -3.11 -0.96
CA ASP A 44 -6.16 -2.28 -1.53
C ASP A 44 -4.86 -2.36 -0.75
N ASN A 45 -4.89 -2.77 0.53
CA ASN A 45 -3.68 -3.05 1.32
C ASN A 45 -2.75 -4.07 0.65
N ALA A 46 -3.30 -5.02 -0.11
CA ALA A 46 -2.54 -6.04 -0.82
C ALA A 46 -2.33 -5.71 -2.31
N ARG A 47 -2.79 -4.53 -2.77
CA ARG A 47 -2.79 -4.13 -4.19
C ARG A 47 -1.94 -2.90 -4.47
N THR A 48 -1.34 -2.30 -3.44
CA THR A 48 -0.34 -1.25 -3.65
C THR A 48 0.83 -1.80 -4.47
N PRO A 49 1.44 -0.99 -5.35
CA PRO A 49 2.55 -1.42 -6.19
C PRO A 49 3.65 -2.17 -5.45
N MET A 50 4.25 -3.15 -6.14
CA MET A 50 5.42 -3.85 -5.62
C MET A 50 6.59 -2.87 -5.40
N GLN A 51 7.28 -3.03 -4.27
CA GLN A 51 8.35 -2.12 -3.84
C GLN A 51 9.71 -2.66 -4.27
N TRP A 52 10.15 -2.35 -5.49
CA TRP A 52 11.40 -2.88 -6.05
C TRP A 52 12.64 -2.17 -5.52
N SER A 53 12.60 -0.84 -5.39
CA SER A 53 13.74 -0.02 -4.93
C SER A 53 13.27 1.11 -4.01
N GLY A 54 14.06 1.44 -2.99
CA GLY A 54 13.84 2.62 -2.14
C GLY A 54 14.37 3.93 -2.74
N LYS A 55 15.11 3.85 -3.86
CA LYS A 55 15.84 4.98 -4.47
C LYS A 55 15.16 5.53 -5.73
N LEU A 56 14.22 4.78 -6.31
CA LEU A 56 13.54 5.14 -7.55
C LEU A 56 12.13 5.68 -7.29
N PRO A 57 11.62 6.60 -8.15
CA PRO A 57 10.24 7.02 -8.11
C PRO A 57 9.27 5.83 -8.10
N HIS A 58 8.19 5.95 -7.35
CA HIS A 58 7.16 4.91 -7.23
C HIS A 58 7.73 3.51 -6.91
N ALA A 59 8.76 3.47 -6.07
CA ALA A 59 9.49 2.27 -5.70
C ALA A 59 10.07 1.45 -6.88
N GLY A 60 10.29 2.08 -8.03
CA GLY A 60 10.73 1.40 -9.25
C GLY A 60 9.66 0.50 -9.89
N PHE A 61 8.38 0.64 -9.51
CA PHE A 61 7.28 -0.16 -10.08
C PHE A 61 6.93 0.20 -11.52
N THR A 62 7.05 1.48 -11.86
CA THR A 62 6.77 2.01 -13.20
C THR A 62 8.00 2.76 -13.70
N ASN A 63 8.02 3.10 -14.99
CA ASN A 63 9.18 3.57 -15.75
C ASN A 63 9.69 4.97 -15.33
N GLY A 64 9.22 5.51 -14.20
CA GLY A 64 9.77 6.69 -13.53
C GLY A 64 9.56 8.02 -14.24
N ALA A 65 8.94 8.05 -15.43
CA ALA A 65 8.52 9.28 -16.06
C ALA A 65 7.47 9.96 -15.15
N ALA A 66 7.66 11.25 -14.86
CA ALA A 66 6.88 11.98 -13.85
C ALA A 66 5.38 12.04 -14.16
N ASP A 67 5.00 11.77 -15.40
CA ASP A 67 3.64 11.70 -15.91
C ASP A 67 3.01 10.31 -15.80
N VAL A 68 3.80 9.26 -15.51
CA VAL A 68 3.31 7.89 -15.36
C VAL A 68 3.11 7.57 -13.88
N ILE A 69 1.92 7.89 -13.39
CA ILE A 69 1.50 7.63 -12.02
C ILE A 69 0.90 6.21 -11.92
N PRO A 70 1.31 5.37 -10.96
CA PRO A 70 0.66 4.09 -10.73
C PRO A 70 -0.84 4.24 -10.47
N TRP A 71 -1.63 3.24 -10.88
CA TRP A 71 -3.09 3.29 -10.74
C TRP A 71 -3.59 3.47 -9.29
N ILE A 72 -2.76 3.06 -8.32
CA ILE A 72 -2.92 3.30 -6.88
C ILE A 72 -1.56 3.68 -6.27
N ASN A 73 -1.57 4.55 -5.26
CA ASN A 73 -0.35 5.05 -4.64
C ASN A 73 0.52 3.92 -4.07
N VAL A 74 1.84 4.14 -4.09
CA VAL A 74 2.81 3.25 -3.42
C VAL A 74 2.75 3.49 -1.91
N ASN A 75 2.91 2.43 -1.11
CA ASN A 75 3.05 2.60 0.33
C ASN A 75 4.35 3.37 0.63
N SER A 76 4.25 4.43 1.44
CA SER A 76 5.36 5.36 1.71
C SER A 76 6.58 4.69 2.36
N ASN A 77 6.41 3.53 3.00
CA ASN A 77 7.50 2.77 3.60
C ASN A 77 8.42 2.06 2.59
N TYR A 78 8.23 2.24 1.28
CA TYR A 78 9.08 1.64 0.26
C TYR A 78 10.55 2.07 0.36
N VAL A 79 10.82 3.21 0.98
CA VAL A 79 12.17 3.70 1.28
C VAL A 79 12.94 2.74 2.21
N ASP A 80 12.23 2.04 3.11
CA ASP A 80 12.81 1.13 4.11
C ASP A 80 12.49 -0.35 3.84
N ILE A 81 11.47 -0.64 3.04
CA ILE A 81 11.01 -1.99 2.72
C ILE A 81 10.97 -2.14 1.21
N ASN A 82 11.98 -2.73 0.60
CA ASN A 82 12.02 -2.94 -0.84
C ASN A 82 12.93 -4.13 -1.20
N VAL A 83 12.82 -4.59 -2.45
CA VAL A 83 13.58 -5.76 -2.93
C VAL A 83 15.08 -5.48 -2.99
N GLU A 84 15.48 -4.31 -3.49
CA GLU A 84 16.89 -3.90 -3.55
C GLU A 84 17.57 -4.05 -2.17
N GLN A 85 16.99 -3.47 -1.13
CA GLN A 85 17.49 -3.58 0.23
C GLN A 85 17.41 -5.00 0.78
N ALA A 86 16.33 -5.74 0.49
CA ALA A 86 16.19 -7.12 0.94
C ALA A 86 17.24 -8.06 0.32
N LEU A 87 17.72 -7.78 -0.89
CA LEU A 87 18.79 -8.55 -1.53
C LEU A 87 20.19 -8.15 -1.01
N GLU A 88 20.35 -6.93 -0.51
CA GLU A 88 21.61 -6.47 0.09
C GLU A 88 21.80 -6.98 1.53
N ASP A 89 20.71 -7.29 2.25
CA ASP A 89 20.74 -7.81 3.63
C ASP A 89 20.64 -9.36 3.68
N PRO A 90 21.72 -10.09 4.05
CA PRO A 90 21.69 -11.55 4.16
C PRO A 90 20.73 -12.10 5.24
N GLN A 91 20.27 -11.26 6.17
CA GLN A 91 19.29 -11.62 7.20
C GLN A 91 17.84 -11.23 6.83
N SER A 92 17.61 -10.79 5.60
CA SER A 92 16.31 -10.30 5.18
C SER A 92 15.23 -11.39 5.15
N ILE A 93 13.97 -10.93 5.15
CA ILE A 93 12.79 -11.79 4.96
C ILE A 93 12.90 -12.57 3.64
N PHE A 94 13.52 -12.00 2.59
CA PHE A 94 13.69 -12.69 1.30
C PHE A 94 14.51 -13.97 1.47
N TYR A 95 15.69 -13.89 2.08
CA TYR A 95 16.56 -15.06 2.28
C TYR A 95 16.00 -16.04 3.29
N TYR A 96 15.25 -15.56 4.29
CA TYR A 96 14.48 -16.44 5.16
C TYR A 96 13.48 -17.28 4.35
N TYR A 97 12.68 -16.67 3.48
CA TYR A 97 11.70 -17.38 2.65
C TYR A 97 12.34 -18.24 1.56
N GLN A 98 13.48 -17.85 0.98
CA GLN A 98 14.20 -18.65 -0.01
C GLN A 98 14.67 -20.00 0.56
N LYS A 99 14.98 -20.04 1.86
CA LYS A 99 15.48 -21.23 2.54
C LYS A 99 14.38 -22.21 2.98
N LEU A 100 13.15 -21.73 3.20
CA LEU A 100 12.02 -22.57 3.60
C LEU A 100 11.66 -23.59 2.52
#